data_AF-A0A1I3RRS7-F1
#
_entry.id   AF-A0A1I3RRS7-F1
#
_cell.length_a   1.000
_cell.length_b   1.000
_cell.length_c   1.000
_cell.angle_alpha   90.00
_cell.angle_beta   90.00
_cell.angle_gamma   90.00
#
_symmetry.space_group_name_H-M   'P 1'
#
loop_
_entity.id
_entity.type
_entity.pdbx_description
1 polymer ?
#
loop_
_entity_poly.entity_id
_entity_poly.type
_entity_poly.pdbx_seq_one_letter_code
_entity_poly.pdbx_strand_id
1 'polypeptide(L)'
;MTFTNRSAARRLALAAAGTGMLVLLTACGGDGRLSAAPTGTTGGAQAAATSPQPSASFNDADVAFAQMMIPHHEQAVEMAELAESRAGDPEVKELAAKIKVAQDPEITTMNGWLSAWGRPAGPEGGHEGHDMPGMMTGEDMAKLREAKGAEFDRMFAKLMIAHHKGAIEMARTEQARGSNPEAKALARNIETTQQAEVEQLQGLLDRL
;
A
#
# COMPACT_ATOMS: atom_id res chain seq x y z
N MET A 1 8.62 -58.23 18.23
CA MET A 1 8.80 -58.30 16.76
C MET A 1 8.68 -56.87 16.22
N THR A 2 9.77 -56.09 16.25
CA THR A 2 10.69 -55.76 15.13
C THR A 2 10.16 -54.74 14.10
N PHE A 3 10.65 -53.50 14.26
CA PHE A 3 10.95 -52.37 13.35
C PHE A 3 10.63 -52.42 11.83
N THR A 4 10.16 -51.27 11.28
CA THR A 4 10.90 -50.30 10.38
C THR A 4 9.89 -49.33 9.73
N ASN A 5 9.84 -48.02 10.03
CA ASN A 5 10.60 -46.86 9.54
C ASN A 5 10.98 -46.84 8.04
N ARG A 6 10.44 -45.86 7.27
CA ARG A 6 11.11 -45.27 6.09
C ARG A 6 10.70 -43.82 5.85
N SER A 7 11.54 -42.91 6.34
CA SER A 7 11.69 -41.54 5.84
C SER A 7 12.18 -41.56 4.38
N ALA A 8 11.66 -40.66 3.53
CA ALA A 8 12.24 -40.38 2.23
C ALA A 8 12.70 -38.92 2.18
N ALA A 9 13.98 -38.71 2.45
CA ALA A 9 14.69 -37.48 2.14
C ALA A 9 14.96 -37.43 0.62
N ARG A 10 14.67 -36.30 -0.03
CA ARG A 10 15.18 -36.01 -1.38
C ARG A 10 16.29 -34.98 -1.26
N ARG A 11 17.51 -35.39 -1.61
CA ARG A 11 18.69 -34.53 -1.76
C ARG A 11 19.05 -34.41 -3.25
N LEU A 12 19.28 -33.15 -3.64
CA LEU A 12 20.29 -32.61 -4.56
C LEU A 12 20.43 -33.17 -5.99
N ALA A 13 20.35 -32.25 -6.95
CA ALA A 13 21.29 -32.19 -8.08
C ALA A 13 21.60 -30.73 -8.40
N LEU A 14 22.88 -30.35 -8.27
CA LEU A 14 23.46 -29.15 -8.87
C LEU A 14 23.55 -29.36 -10.39
N ALA A 15 23.21 -28.33 -11.16
CA ALA A 15 23.71 -28.17 -12.52
C ALA A 15 24.18 -26.73 -12.69
N ALA A 16 25.49 -26.55 -12.68
CA ALA A 16 26.16 -25.34 -13.13
C ALA A 16 26.33 -25.43 -14.65
N ALA A 17 25.93 -24.39 -15.38
CA ALA A 17 26.38 -24.14 -16.74
C ALA A 17 26.48 -22.63 -16.93
N GLY A 18 27.72 -22.14 -16.98
CA GLY A 18 28.01 -20.77 -17.36
C GLY A 18 28.00 -20.58 -18.86
N THR A 19 27.75 -19.35 -19.30
CA THR A 19 28.34 -18.78 -20.50
C THR A 19 28.24 -17.27 -20.42
N GLY A 20 29.39 -16.60 -20.49
CA GLY A 20 29.49 -15.15 -20.47
C GLY A 20 29.19 -14.55 -21.84
N MET A 21 28.82 -13.27 -21.83
CA MET A 21 28.92 -12.38 -22.97
C MET A 21 29.18 -10.96 -22.44
N LEU A 22 30.45 -10.55 -22.48
CA LEU A 22 30.88 -9.18 -22.22
C LEU A 22 30.68 -8.39 -23.51
N VAL A 23 29.83 -7.37 -23.51
CA VAL A 23 29.71 -6.43 -24.64
C VAL A 23 30.17 -5.06 -24.16
N LEU A 24 31.40 -4.71 -24.53
CA LEU A 24 31.94 -3.36 -24.48
C LEU A 24 31.68 -2.73 -25.86
N LEU A 25 30.85 -1.68 -25.93
CA LEU A 25 30.84 -0.77 -27.09
C LEU A 25 31.41 0.60 -26.67
N THR A 26 32.67 0.74 -27.04
CA THR A 26 33.38 1.89 -27.63
C THR A 26 32.65 3.25 -27.75
N ALA A 27 33.40 4.24 -27.30
CA ALA A 27 33.25 5.68 -27.49
C ALA A 27 33.18 6.12 -28.97
N CYS A 28 32.48 7.24 -29.19
CA CYS A 28 32.81 8.20 -30.23
C CYS A 28 32.81 9.60 -29.62
N GLY A 29 33.98 10.24 -29.66
CA GLY A 29 34.17 11.64 -29.30
C GLY A 29 33.81 12.58 -30.44
N GLY A 30 33.69 13.85 -30.11
CA GLY A 30 33.51 14.95 -31.05
C GLY A 30 33.77 16.29 -30.37
N ASP A 31 35.06 16.63 -30.23
CA ASP A 31 35.51 17.98 -29.92
C ASP A 31 35.54 18.82 -31.20
N GLY A 32 34.68 19.84 -31.27
CA GLY A 32 34.71 20.88 -32.29
C GLY A 32 34.91 22.24 -31.65
N ARG A 33 36.12 22.80 -31.73
CA ARG A 33 36.49 24.12 -31.23
C ARG A 33 36.13 25.24 -32.21
N LEU A 34 35.50 26.29 -31.67
CA LEU A 34 35.65 27.74 -31.93
C LEU A 34 35.25 28.34 -33.31
N SER A 35 34.26 29.24 -33.28
CA SER A 35 34.30 30.50 -34.04
C SER A 35 33.54 31.63 -33.34
N ALA A 36 34.31 32.66 -33.02
CA ALA A 36 34.06 34.10 -32.91
C ALA A 36 32.69 34.66 -32.45
N ALA A 37 32.75 35.52 -31.43
CA ALA A 37 31.76 36.56 -31.12
C ALA A 37 31.75 37.69 -32.20
N PRO A 38 30.70 38.53 -32.25
CA PRO A 38 30.72 39.73 -31.40
C PRO A 38 29.37 40.12 -30.74
N THR A 39 29.55 40.96 -29.72
CA THR A 39 28.62 41.81 -28.94
C THR A 39 27.24 42.16 -29.49
N GLY A 40 26.24 42.06 -28.60
CA GLY A 40 24.95 42.72 -28.69
C GLY A 40 24.15 42.60 -27.39
N THR A 41 24.27 43.57 -26.49
CA THR A 41 23.44 43.72 -25.28
C THR A 41 22.05 44.22 -25.66
N THR A 42 21.00 43.44 -25.40
CA THR A 42 19.67 43.95 -25.01
C THR A 42 19.00 42.94 -24.08
N GLY A 43 18.47 43.43 -22.96
CA GLY A 43 17.79 42.62 -21.96
C GLY A 43 16.49 42.06 -22.49
N GLY A 44 16.33 40.75 -22.39
CA GLY A 44 15.05 40.06 -22.53
C GLY A 44 14.93 39.12 -21.36
N ALA A 45 13.95 39.36 -20.49
CA ALA A 45 13.53 38.39 -19.49
C ALA A 45 13.23 37.08 -20.22
N GLN A 46 14.07 36.07 -20.03
CA GLN A 46 13.77 34.72 -20.47
C GLN A 46 12.60 34.27 -19.59
N ALA A 47 11.39 34.39 -20.15
CA ALA A 47 10.26 33.61 -19.69
C ALA A 47 10.72 32.17 -19.73
N ALA A 48 10.91 31.57 -18.55
CA ALA A 48 11.12 30.15 -18.43
C ALA A 48 9.96 29.49 -19.17
N ALA A 49 10.25 28.87 -20.30
CA ALA A 49 9.29 28.04 -21.01
C ALA A 49 8.95 26.91 -20.05
N THR A 50 7.84 27.07 -19.34
CA THR A 50 7.23 25.98 -18.61
C THR A 50 6.69 25.07 -19.70
N SER A 51 7.46 24.05 -20.07
CA SER A 51 6.88 22.89 -20.75
C SER A 51 5.64 22.51 -19.95
N PRO A 52 4.47 22.30 -20.57
CA PRO A 52 3.34 21.75 -19.83
C PRO A 52 3.86 20.44 -19.22
N GLN A 53 4.07 20.45 -17.91
CA GLN A 53 4.15 19.21 -17.15
C GLN A 53 2.88 18.46 -17.54
N PRO A 54 2.96 17.16 -17.87
CA PRO A 54 1.74 16.36 -18.00
C PRO A 54 0.93 16.69 -16.76
N SER A 55 -0.21 17.34 -16.91
CA SER A 55 -1.14 17.53 -15.80
C SER A 55 -1.39 16.11 -15.33
N ALA A 56 -0.90 15.77 -14.13
CA ALA A 56 -1.08 14.46 -13.56
C ALA A 56 -2.57 14.15 -13.71
N SER A 57 -2.88 13.05 -14.40
CA SER A 57 -4.25 12.68 -14.72
C SER A 57 -4.89 12.18 -13.44
N PHE A 58 -5.24 13.09 -12.54
CA PHE A 58 -5.96 12.85 -11.31
C PHE A 58 -7.13 13.83 -11.22
N ASN A 59 -8.13 13.47 -10.44
CA ASN A 59 -9.31 14.24 -10.15
C ASN A 59 -9.61 14.21 -8.64
N ASP A 60 -10.70 14.84 -8.22
CA ASP A 60 -11.04 14.93 -6.80
C ASP A 60 -11.36 13.57 -6.17
N ALA A 61 -11.79 12.56 -6.94
CA ALA A 61 -12.00 11.22 -6.42
C ALA A 61 -10.67 10.54 -6.07
N ASP A 62 -9.64 10.69 -6.92
CA ASP A 62 -8.30 10.16 -6.66
C ASP A 62 -7.71 10.77 -5.36
N VAL A 63 -7.90 12.08 -5.16
CA VAL A 63 -7.47 12.80 -3.95
C VAL A 63 -8.25 12.33 -2.72
N ALA A 64 -9.58 12.25 -2.81
CA ALA A 64 -10.42 11.84 -1.70
C ALA A 64 -10.14 10.38 -1.29
N PHE A 65 -9.90 9.50 -2.26
CA PHE A 65 -9.50 8.11 -2.02
C PHE A 65 -8.22 8.05 -1.18
N ALA A 66 -7.16 8.76 -1.59
CA ALA A 66 -5.91 8.78 -0.83
C ALA A 66 -6.09 9.39 0.57
N GLN A 67 -6.78 10.53 0.68
CA GLN A 67 -7.01 11.22 1.96
C GLN A 67 -7.84 10.40 2.96
N MET A 68 -8.75 9.55 2.49
CA MET A 68 -9.57 8.69 3.36
C MET A 68 -8.90 7.34 3.63
N MET A 69 -8.26 6.72 2.61
CA MET A 69 -7.68 5.40 2.75
C MET A 69 -6.38 5.41 3.58
N ILE A 70 -5.63 6.51 3.63
CA ILE A 70 -4.46 6.65 4.52
C ILE A 70 -4.83 6.43 5.99
N PRO A 71 -5.70 7.26 6.61
CA PRO A 71 -6.04 7.08 8.03
C PRO A 71 -6.80 5.77 8.29
N HIS A 72 -7.52 5.25 7.28
CA HIS A 72 -8.14 3.93 7.37
C HIS A 72 -7.08 2.82 7.48
N HIS A 73 -6.09 2.79 6.58
CA HIS A 73 -4.99 1.83 6.66
C HIS A 73 -4.16 1.98 7.93
N GLU A 74 -3.91 3.21 8.40
CA GLU A 74 -3.19 3.45 9.66
C GLU A 74 -3.90 2.78 10.86
N GLN A 75 -5.24 2.81 10.91
CA GLN A 75 -5.99 2.13 11.97
C GLN A 75 -5.89 0.59 11.86
N ALA A 76 -5.93 0.03 10.66
CA ALA A 76 -5.70 -1.41 10.48
C ALA A 76 -4.29 -1.84 10.90
N VAL A 77 -3.26 -1.04 10.59
CA VAL A 77 -1.89 -1.26 11.04
C VAL A 77 -1.83 -1.22 12.58
N GLU A 78 -2.47 -0.24 13.23
CA GLU A 78 -2.54 -0.19 14.69
C GLU A 78 -3.19 -1.45 15.28
N MET A 79 -4.34 -1.88 14.74
CA MET A 79 -5.01 -3.11 15.17
C MET A 79 -4.12 -4.34 15.00
N ALA A 80 -3.40 -4.42 13.89
CA ALA A 80 -2.48 -5.52 13.58
C ALA A 80 -1.28 -5.57 14.53
N GLU A 81 -0.73 -4.42 14.92
CA GLU A 81 0.38 -4.35 15.88
C GLU A 81 -0.01 -4.87 17.27
N LEU A 82 -1.26 -4.65 17.70
CA LEU A 82 -1.75 -5.19 18.97
C LEU A 82 -1.68 -6.74 18.99
N ALA A 83 -1.90 -7.40 17.85
CA ALA A 83 -1.98 -8.85 17.77
C ALA A 83 -0.67 -9.55 18.18
N GLU A 84 0.49 -8.94 17.94
CA GLU A 84 1.79 -9.52 18.30
C GLU A 84 1.84 -9.95 19.79
N SER A 85 1.37 -9.05 20.66
CA SER A 85 1.40 -9.23 22.12
C SER A 85 0.07 -9.65 22.75
N ARG A 86 -1.05 -9.52 22.03
CA ARG A 86 -2.39 -9.75 22.57
C ARG A 86 -3.07 -11.01 22.05
N ALA A 87 -2.82 -11.40 20.80
CA ALA A 87 -3.47 -12.56 20.22
C ALA A 87 -3.05 -13.86 20.91
N GLY A 88 -4.02 -14.76 21.08
CA GLY A 88 -3.80 -16.10 21.61
C GLY A 88 -3.59 -17.14 20.51
N ASP A 89 -4.26 -16.93 19.37
CA ASP A 89 -4.23 -17.83 18.23
C ASP A 89 -3.08 -17.48 17.25
N PRO A 90 -2.26 -18.47 16.84
CA PRO A 90 -1.14 -18.23 15.94
C PRO A 90 -1.56 -17.81 14.52
N GLU A 91 -2.71 -18.25 14.02
CA GLU A 91 -3.19 -17.86 12.68
C GLU A 91 -3.66 -16.40 12.68
N VAL A 92 -4.26 -15.93 13.79
CA VAL A 92 -4.59 -14.50 13.96
C VAL A 92 -3.32 -13.65 13.95
N LYS A 93 -2.26 -14.07 14.65
CA LYS A 93 -0.97 -13.36 14.62
C LYS A 93 -0.36 -13.31 13.23
N GLU A 94 -0.37 -14.43 12.53
CA GLU A 94 0.18 -14.51 11.17
C GLU A 94 -0.58 -13.61 10.20
N LEU A 95 -1.92 -13.63 10.26
CA LEU A 95 -2.76 -12.79 9.40
C LEU A 95 -2.55 -11.29 9.71
N ALA A 96 -2.52 -10.91 10.99
CA ALA A 96 -2.24 -9.53 11.39
C ALA A 96 -0.89 -9.05 10.86
N ALA A 97 0.16 -9.86 10.96
CA ALA A 97 1.48 -9.52 10.42
C ALA A 97 1.45 -9.32 8.89
N LYS A 98 0.69 -10.14 8.16
CA LYS A 98 0.51 -10.00 6.70
C LYS A 98 -0.23 -8.72 6.33
N ILE A 99 -1.32 -8.40 7.03
CA ILE A 99 -2.10 -7.17 6.84
C ILE A 99 -1.18 -5.95 6.98
N LYS A 100 -0.40 -5.89 8.07
CA LYS A 100 0.56 -4.81 8.30
C LYS A 100 1.55 -4.65 7.14
N VAL A 101 2.20 -5.74 6.75
CA VAL A 101 3.21 -5.74 5.67
C VAL A 101 2.60 -5.30 4.33
N ALA A 102 1.33 -5.63 4.08
CA ALA A 102 0.63 -5.23 2.86
C ALA A 102 0.26 -3.74 2.87
N GLN A 103 -0.25 -3.22 3.99
CA GLN A 103 -0.83 -1.87 4.05
C GLN A 103 0.21 -0.75 4.25
N ASP A 104 1.34 -1.00 4.93
CA ASP A 104 2.39 0.01 5.14
C ASP A 104 2.93 0.64 3.82
N PRO A 105 3.25 -0.15 2.77
CA PRO A 105 3.67 0.41 1.48
C PRO A 105 2.54 1.15 0.74
N GLU A 106 1.29 0.76 0.94
CA GLU A 106 0.14 1.42 0.32
C GLU A 106 -0.07 2.83 0.91
N ILE A 107 0.08 2.98 2.24
CA ILE A 107 0.10 4.29 2.92
C ILE A 107 1.20 5.18 2.33
N THR A 108 2.40 4.63 2.15
CA THR A 108 3.54 5.37 1.58
C THR A 108 3.25 5.82 0.14
N THR A 109 2.63 4.95 -0.66
CA THR A 109 2.26 5.22 -2.05
C THR A 109 1.24 6.37 -2.12
N MET A 110 0.18 6.31 -1.33
CA MET A 110 -0.87 7.34 -1.31
C MET A 110 -0.37 8.70 -0.82
N ASN A 111 0.50 8.72 0.20
CA ASN A 111 1.18 9.95 0.62
C ASN A 111 2.06 10.54 -0.50
N GLY A 112 2.76 9.67 -1.24
CA GLY A 112 3.55 10.07 -2.40
C GLY A 112 2.69 10.73 -3.49
N TRP A 113 1.51 10.19 -3.75
CA TRP A 113 0.55 10.79 -4.68
C TRP A 113 0.07 12.16 -4.23
N LEU A 114 -0.40 12.30 -2.99
CA LEU A 114 -0.88 13.59 -2.47
C LEU A 114 0.21 14.66 -2.53
N SER A 115 1.44 14.31 -2.18
CA SER A 115 2.61 15.20 -2.33
C SER A 115 2.85 15.61 -3.79
N ALA A 116 2.87 14.63 -4.72
CA ALA A 116 3.07 14.89 -6.15
C ALA A 116 1.94 15.72 -6.77
N TRP A 117 0.70 15.58 -6.28
CA TRP A 117 -0.48 16.31 -6.72
C TRP A 117 -0.62 17.70 -6.07
N GLY A 118 0.27 18.05 -5.14
CA GLY A 118 0.18 19.30 -4.38
C GLY A 118 -1.10 19.36 -3.55
N ARG A 119 -1.45 18.26 -2.90
CA ARG A 119 -2.62 18.11 -2.02
C ARG A 119 -2.18 17.74 -0.61
N PRO A 120 -2.87 18.22 0.43
CA PRO A 120 -2.60 17.81 1.80
C PRO A 120 -3.00 16.35 2.06
N ALA A 121 -2.37 15.74 3.06
CA ALA A 121 -2.64 14.36 3.50
C ALA A 121 -4.06 14.16 4.07
N GLY A 122 -4.72 15.24 4.48
CA GLY A 122 -6.11 15.24 4.93
C GLY A 122 -6.93 16.34 4.25
N PRO A 123 -8.27 16.28 4.33
CA PRO A 123 -9.14 17.24 3.67
C PRO A 123 -8.88 18.69 4.15
N GLU A 124 -8.92 19.65 3.22
CA GLU A 124 -8.89 21.07 3.55
C GLU A 124 -10.25 21.51 4.09
N GLY A 125 -10.31 21.89 5.37
CA GLY A 125 -11.55 22.17 6.09
C GLY A 125 -11.97 20.95 6.90
N GLY A 126 -11.68 20.99 8.20
CA GLY A 126 -11.81 19.86 9.13
C GLY A 126 -13.12 19.10 9.00
N HIS A 127 -13.05 17.79 9.26
CA HIS A 127 -14.13 16.82 9.16
C HIS A 127 -15.41 17.26 9.90
N GLU A 128 -16.26 18.04 9.24
CA GLU A 128 -17.67 18.14 9.57
C GLU A 128 -18.38 16.90 9.01
N GLY A 129 -18.31 15.79 9.75
CA GLY A 129 -19.45 14.86 9.84
C GLY A 129 -19.60 13.74 8.79
N HIS A 130 -18.53 13.25 8.17
CA HIS A 130 -18.60 11.96 7.47
C HIS A 130 -17.70 10.93 8.13
N ASP A 131 -18.30 10.03 8.92
CA ASP A 131 -17.63 8.82 9.40
C ASP A 131 -17.14 8.02 8.19
N MET A 132 -15.84 7.72 8.14
CA MET A 132 -15.29 6.88 7.08
C MET A 132 -15.84 5.45 7.26
N PRO A 133 -16.35 4.81 6.19
CA PRO A 133 -16.89 3.45 6.27
C PRO A 133 -15.88 2.50 6.91
N GLY A 134 -16.33 1.73 7.90
CA GLY A 134 -15.51 0.68 8.52
C GLY A 134 -14.53 1.14 9.60
N MET A 135 -14.37 2.43 9.88
CA MET A 135 -13.51 2.88 10.98
C MET A 135 -14.06 2.45 12.35
N MET A 136 -13.17 1.93 13.20
CA MET A 136 -13.44 1.61 14.59
C MET A 136 -13.49 2.88 15.42
N THR A 137 -14.45 2.94 16.35
CA THR A 137 -14.53 4.06 17.29
C THR A 137 -13.36 4.02 18.28
N GLY A 138 -13.11 5.14 18.96
CA GLY A 138 -12.14 5.18 20.06
C GLY A 138 -12.48 4.18 21.17
N GLU A 139 -13.77 3.91 21.41
CA GLU A 139 -14.24 2.92 22.38
C GLU A 139 -13.92 1.49 21.92
N ASP A 140 -14.15 1.16 20.65
CA ASP A 140 -13.82 -0.15 20.09
C ASP A 140 -12.32 -0.42 20.15
N MET A 141 -11.50 0.57 19.80
CA MET A 141 -10.05 0.46 19.90
C MET A 141 -9.59 0.35 21.36
N ALA A 142 -10.24 1.02 22.31
CA ALA A 142 -9.93 0.86 23.73
C ALA A 142 -10.20 -0.58 24.19
N LYS A 143 -11.36 -1.15 23.85
CA LYS A 143 -11.72 -2.55 24.16
C LYS A 143 -10.72 -3.52 23.53
N LEU A 144 -10.33 -3.31 22.28
CA LEU A 144 -9.36 -4.17 21.59
C LEU A 144 -7.98 -4.14 22.27
N ARG A 145 -7.51 -2.97 22.73
CA ARG A 145 -6.21 -2.84 23.44
C ARG A 145 -6.19 -3.59 24.77
N GLU A 146 -7.33 -3.66 25.45
CA GLU A 146 -7.51 -4.34 26.74
C GLU A 146 -7.66 -5.87 26.59
N ALA A 147 -8.30 -6.33 25.52
CA ALA A 147 -8.55 -7.74 25.25
C ALA A 147 -7.25 -8.55 25.07
N LYS A 148 -7.27 -9.83 25.48
CA LYS A 148 -6.14 -10.77 25.33
C LYS A 148 -6.62 -12.18 24.98
N GLY A 149 -5.74 -12.97 24.38
CA GLY A 149 -6.00 -14.36 24.05
C GLY A 149 -7.23 -14.50 23.14
N ALA A 150 -8.04 -15.53 23.38
CA ALA A 150 -9.21 -15.83 22.55
C ALA A 150 -10.25 -14.70 22.48
N GLU A 151 -10.32 -13.82 23.49
CA GLU A 151 -11.17 -12.63 23.44
C GLU A 151 -10.63 -11.61 22.43
N PHE A 152 -9.33 -11.34 22.46
CA PHE A 152 -8.67 -10.48 21.47
C PHE A 152 -8.86 -11.05 20.08
N ASP A 153 -8.64 -12.35 19.90
CA ASP A 153 -8.70 -13.02 18.60
C ASP A 153 -10.08 -12.83 17.93
N ARG A 154 -11.16 -13.07 18.69
CA ARG A 154 -12.53 -12.86 18.20
C ARG A 154 -12.85 -11.39 17.94
N MET A 155 -12.37 -10.48 18.79
CA MET A 155 -12.62 -9.06 18.62
C MET A 155 -11.87 -8.53 17.40
N PHE A 156 -10.57 -8.81 17.28
CA PHE A 156 -9.75 -8.49 16.12
C PHE A 156 -10.40 -8.96 14.83
N ALA A 157 -10.83 -10.22 14.75
CA ALA A 157 -11.47 -10.75 13.55
C ALA A 157 -12.75 -9.98 13.18
N LYS A 158 -13.65 -9.73 14.14
CA LYS A 158 -14.89 -8.99 13.91
C LYS A 158 -14.66 -7.55 13.44
N LEU A 159 -13.77 -6.85 14.14
CA LEU A 159 -13.47 -5.44 13.85
C LEU A 159 -12.74 -5.31 12.51
N MET A 160 -11.76 -6.18 12.23
CA MET A 160 -11.02 -6.15 10.97
C MET A 160 -11.91 -6.52 9.77
N ILE A 161 -12.90 -7.42 9.93
CA ILE A 161 -13.90 -7.68 8.89
C ILE A 161 -14.71 -6.41 8.57
N ALA A 162 -15.19 -5.70 9.59
CA ALA A 162 -15.96 -4.47 9.38
C ALA A 162 -15.10 -3.38 8.71
N HIS A 163 -13.86 -3.24 9.16
CA HIS A 163 -12.87 -2.33 8.60
C HIS A 163 -12.57 -2.62 7.13
N HIS A 164 -12.22 -3.86 6.78
CA HIS A 164 -11.96 -4.26 5.39
C HIS A 164 -13.16 -4.02 4.46
N LYS A 165 -14.40 -4.24 4.95
CA LYS A 165 -15.60 -3.95 4.15
C LYS A 165 -15.71 -2.46 3.80
N GLY A 166 -15.34 -1.58 4.73
CA GLY A 166 -15.27 -0.13 4.50
C GLY A 166 -14.25 0.24 3.42
N ALA A 167 -13.04 -0.32 3.51
CA ALA A 167 -12.02 -0.12 2.48
C ALA A 167 -12.41 -0.67 1.11
N ILE A 168 -13.09 -1.81 1.02
CA ILE A 168 -13.62 -2.35 -0.25
C ILE A 168 -14.62 -1.38 -0.88
N GLU A 169 -15.48 -0.76 -0.08
CA GLU A 169 -16.44 0.25 -0.56
C GLU A 169 -15.72 1.50 -1.11
N MET A 170 -14.74 2.01 -0.38
CA MET A 170 -13.92 3.15 -0.84
C MET A 170 -13.13 2.82 -2.11
N ALA A 171 -12.55 1.63 -2.18
CA ALA A 171 -11.83 1.14 -3.35
C ALA A 171 -12.74 1.02 -4.59
N ARG A 172 -13.97 0.52 -4.44
CA ARG A 172 -14.95 0.48 -5.53
C ARG A 172 -15.35 1.88 -6.00
N THR A 173 -15.48 2.83 -5.07
CA THR A 173 -15.77 4.23 -5.39
C THR A 173 -14.65 4.84 -6.23
N GLU A 174 -13.40 4.61 -5.86
CA GLU A 174 -12.23 5.05 -6.61
C GLU A 174 -12.19 4.43 -8.01
N GLN A 175 -12.41 3.12 -8.13
CA GLN A 175 -12.47 2.48 -9.44
C GLN A 175 -13.54 3.07 -10.37
N ALA A 176 -14.69 3.48 -9.81
CA ALA A 176 -15.78 4.06 -10.57
C ALA A 176 -15.54 5.53 -10.96
N ARG A 177 -14.92 6.32 -10.06
CA ARG A 177 -14.89 7.79 -10.16
C ARG A 177 -13.51 8.38 -10.40
N GLY A 178 -12.45 7.67 -10.01
CA GLY A 178 -11.06 8.06 -10.18
C GLY A 178 -10.63 8.08 -11.64
N SER A 179 -9.62 8.90 -11.92
CA SER A 179 -9.05 9.12 -13.25
C SER A 179 -7.58 8.72 -13.34
N ASN A 180 -6.89 8.59 -12.19
CA ASN A 180 -5.50 8.18 -12.15
C ASN A 180 -5.37 6.66 -12.31
N PRO A 181 -4.66 6.17 -13.35
CA PRO A 181 -4.60 4.74 -13.61
C PRO A 181 -3.89 3.96 -12.49
N GLU A 182 -2.91 4.55 -11.81
CA GLU A 182 -2.21 3.96 -10.67
C GLU A 182 -3.12 3.86 -9.43
N ALA A 183 -3.88 4.91 -9.10
CA ALA A 183 -4.85 4.93 -8.01
C ALA A 183 -5.93 3.87 -8.20
N LYS A 184 -6.50 3.78 -9.42
CA LYS A 184 -7.47 2.73 -9.76
C LYS A 184 -6.87 1.33 -9.71
N ALA A 185 -5.58 1.17 -10.04
CA ALA A 185 -4.90 -0.11 -9.95
C ALA A 185 -4.70 -0.55 -8.50
N LEU A 186 -4.28 0.37 -7.62
CA LEU A 186 -4.20 0.11 -6.20
C LEU A 186 -5.57 -0.21 -5.61
N ALA A 187 -6.62 0.54 -5.97
CA ALA A 187 -7.98 0.28 -5.51
C ALA A 187 -8.47 -1.14 -5.89
N ARG A 188 -8.19 -1.61 -7.12
CA ARG A 188 -8.45 -3.00 -7.51
C ARG A 188 -7.69 -4.02 -6.67
N ASN A 189 -6.43 -3.73 -6.37
CA ASN A 189 -5.60 -4.57 -5.52
C ASN A 189 -6.20 -4.68 -4.12
N ILE A 190 -6.50 -3.55 -3.49
CA ILE A 190 -7.12 -3.46 -2.16
C ILE A 190 -8.46 -4.20 -2.12
N GLU A 191 -9.33 -4.04 -3.11
CA GLU A 191 -10.58 -4.79 -3.16
C GLU A 191 -10.32 -6.30 -3.17
N THR A 192 -9.38 -6.75 -4.01
CA THR A 192 -9.09 -8.18 -4.18
C THR A 192 -8.48 -8.78 -2.91
N THR A 193 -7.46 -8.13 -2.35
CA THR A 193 -6.74 -8.62 -1.18
C THR A 193 -7.65 -8.62 0.04
N GLN A 194 -8.36 -7.52 0.29
CA GLN A 194 -9.17 -7.40 1.50
C GLN A 194 -10.46 -8.24 1.43
N GLN A 195 -10.97 -8.55 0.24
CA GLN A 195 -12.05 -9.55 0.10
C GLN A 195 -11.57 -10.94 0.53
N ALA A 196 -10.33 -11.33 0.16
CA ALA A 196 -9.75 -12.60 0.58
C ALA A 196 -9.44 -12.62 2.09
N GLU A 197 -8.98 -11.50 2.65
CA GLU A 197 -8.73 -11.38 4.09
C GLU A 197 -10.03 -11.43 4.89
N VAL A 198 -11.14 -10.83 4.41
CA VAL A 198 -12.48 -10.98 5.02
C VAL A 198 -12.89 -12.44 5.09
N GLU A 199 -12.68 -13.22 4.02
CA GLU A 199 -13.00 -14.66 4.02
C GLU A 199 -12.14 -15.44 5.02
N GLN A 200 -10.84 -15.14 5.09
CA GLN A 200 -9.94 -15.75 6.08
C GLN A 200 -10.34 -15.40 7.52
N LEU A 201 -10.64 -14.12 7.79
CA LEU A 201 -11.08 -13.65 9.11
C LEU A 201 -12.41 -14.29 9.51
N GLN A 202 -13.33 -14.49 8.57
CA GLN A 202 -14.59 -15.19 8.84
C GLN A 202 -14.32 -16.66 9.20
N GLY A 203 -13.44 -17.34 8.46
CA GLY A 203 -13.04 -18.71 8.77
C GLY A 203 -12.37 -18.83 10.15
N LEU A 204 -11.53 -17.87 10.52
CA LEU A 204 -10.95 -17.78 11.87
C LEU A 204 -12.04 -17.58 12.92
N LEU A 205 -12.96 -16.63 12.69
CA LEU A 205 -14.02 -16.31 13.64
C LEU A 205 -14.97 -17.50 13.89
N ASP A 206 -15.28 -18.27 12.84
CA ASP A 206 -16.14 -19.46 12.96
C ASP A 206 -15.45 -20.60 13.73
N ARG A 207 -14.11 -20.60 13.75
CA ARG A 207 -13.28 -21.61 14.45
C ARG A 207 -13.04 -21.27 15.93
N LEU A 208 -12.97 -19.99 16.31
CA LEU A 208 -12.49 -19.47 17.61
C LEU A 208 -13.52 -19.51 18.75
#